data_AF-A0A6C0CZ65-F1
#
_entry.id   AF-A0A6C0CZ65-F1
#
_cell.length_a   1.000
_cell.length_b   1.000
_cell.length_c   1.000
_cell.angle_alpha   90.00
_cell.angle_beta   90.00
_cell.angle_gamma   90.00
#
_symmetry.space_group_name_H-M   'P 1'
#
loop_
_entity.id
_entity.type
_entity.pdbx_description
1 polymer ?
#
loop_
_entity_poly.entity_id
_entity_poly.type
_entity_poly.pdbx_seq_one_letter_code
_entity_poly.pdbx_strand_id
1 'polypeptide(L)'
;MNVTDDHLIANPNKYSINILEQNIHNLNKKILLATQKLTVEFCIKYILDLDIDNGSEDSYIYDVDYILDFQTHLTRQEFKELLVLEQV
;
A
#
# COMPACT_ATOMS: atom_id res chain seq x y z
N MET A 1 18.34 7.70 2.51
CA MET A 1 18.17 7.10 3.86
C MET A 1 17.61 5.72 3.64
N ASN A 2 18.22 4.69 4.23
CA ASN A 2 17.69 3.32 4.16
C ASN A 2 16.66 3.15 5.27
N VAL A 3 15.37 3.09 4.91
CA VAL A 3 14.26 2.90 5.85
C VAL A 3 13.92 1.42 5.89
N THR A 4 13.76 0.85 7.08
CA THR A 4 13.39 -0.55 7.27
C THR A 4 12.03 -0.65 7.97
N ASP A 5 11.44 -1.83 7.97
CA ASP A 5 10.16 -2.10 8.64
C ASP A 5 10.20 -1.72 10.13
N ASP A 6 11.29 -2.00 10.85
CA ASP A 6 11.46 -1.61 12.26
C ASP A 6 11.38 -0.09 12.46
N HIS A 7 11.93 0.67 11.50
CA HIS A 7 11.85 2.13 11.54
C HIS A 7 10.41 2.62 11.35
N LEU A 8 9.63 1.98 10.46
CA LEU A 8 8.22 2.29 10.24
C LEU A 8 7.38 2.02 11.50
N ILE A 9 7.60 0.87 12.14
CA ILE A 9 6.93 0.47 13.37
C ILE A 9 7.25 1.44 14.51
N ALA A 10 8.52 1.81 14.67
CA ALA A 10 8.95 2.74 15.71
C ALA A 10 8.53 4.20 15.45
N ASN A 11 8.22 4.56 14.20
CA ASN A 11 7.92 5.93 13.80
C ASN A 11 6.71 5.99 12.84
N PRO A 12 5.48 5.76 13.34
CA PRO A 12 4.28 5.79 12.50
C PRO A 12 4.08 7.18 11.88
N ASN A 13 3.70 7.22 10.60
CA ASN A 13 3.41 8.44 9.83
C ASN A 13 4.54 9.47 9.74
N LYS A 14 5.79 9.10 10.06
CA LYS A 14 6.93 10.03 10.04
C LYS A 14 7.49 10.25 8.63
N TYR A 15 7.39 9.25 7.77
CA TYR A 15 8.06 9.24 6.47
C TYR A 15 7.13 9.77 5.38
N SER A 16 7.65 10.64 4.52
CA SER A 16 6.90 11.13 3.36
C SER A 16 6.78 10.05 2.29
N ILE A 17 5.77 10.16 1.42
CA ILE A 17 5.55 9.25 0.30
C ILE A 17 6.81 9.06 -0.55
N ASN A 18 7.53 10.14 -0.89
CA ASN A 18 8.78 10.06 -1.65
C ASN A 18 9.83 9.17 -0.95
N ILE A 19 10.00 9.31 0.37
CA ILE A 19 10.93 8.44 1.11
C ILE A 19 10.49 6.98 1.05
N LEU A 20 9.19 6.72 1.18
CA LEU A 20 8.64 5.36 1.09
C LEU A 20 8.84 4.76 -0.31
N GLU A 21 8.62 5.54 -1.38
CA GLU A 21 8.85 5.10 -2.76
C GLU A 21 10.31 4.70 -3.00
N GLN A 22 11.27 5.48 -2.50
CA GLN A 22 12.70 5.18 -2.64
C GLN A 22 13.14 3.89 -1.91
N ASN A 23 12.33 3.38 -0.97
CA ASN A 23 12.62 2.19 -0.18
C ASN A 23 11.60 1.06 -0.43
N ILE A 24 10.73 1.17 -1.43
CA ILE A 24 9.57 0.27 -1.55
C ILE A 24 9.96 -1.20 -1.70
N HIS A 25 11.07 -1.49 -2.39
CA HIS A 25 11.55 -2.85 -2.63
C HIS A 25 12.04 -3.56 -1.38
N ASN A 26 12.28 -2.84 -0.28
CA ASN A 26 12.81 -3.38 0.97
C ASN A 26 11.84 -3.20 2.15
N LEU A 27 10.59 -2.82 1.88
CA LEU A 27 9.55 -2.60 2.88
C LEU A 27 8.41 -3.59 2.70
N ASN A 28 7.86 -4.07 3.82
CA ASN A 28 6.73 -4.96 3.80
C ASN A 28 5.41 -4.19 3.58
N LYS A 29 4.61 -4.59 2.58
CA LYS A 29 3.32 -3.97 2.23
C LYS A 29 2.36 -3.87 3.41
N LYS A 30 2.24 -4.93 4.23
CA LYS A 30 1.34 -4.96 5.40
C LYS A 30 1.82 -4.00 6.48
N ILE A 31 3.14 -3.90 6.70
CA ILE A 31 3.71 -2.95 7.67
C ILE A 31 3.50 -1.52 7.21
N LEU A 32 3.67 -1.24 5.90
CA LEU A 32 3.33 0.06 5.31
C LEU A 32 1.86 0.42 5.57
N LEU A 33 0.93 -0.47 5.24
CA LEU A 33 -0.50 -0.28 5.47
C LEU A 33 -0.84 -0.06 6.95
N ALA A 34 -0.19 -0.76 7.88
CA ALA A 34 -0.50 -0.66 9.30
C ALA A 34 0.11 0.57 9.99
N THR A 35 1.19 1.15 9.46
CA THR A 35 2.00 2.15 10.18
C THR A 35 2.01 3.53 9.52
N GLN A 36 1.71 3.62 8.22
CA GLN A 36 1.81 4.87 7.46
C GLN A 36 0.46 5.28 6.88
N LYS A 37 0.29 6.59 6.70
CA LYS A 37 -0.86 7.19 6.02
C LYS A 37 -0.51 7.37 4.54
N LEU A 38 -0.99 6.43 3.73
CA LEU A 38 -0.69 6.35 2.30
C LEU A 38 -1.74 7.08 1.46
N THR A 39 -1.40 7.40 0.22
CA THR A 39 -2.34 7.94 -0.78
C THR A 39 -2.86 6.82 -1.67
N VAL A 40 -3.97 7.07 -2.36
CA VAL A 40 -4.54 6.09 -3.29
C VAL A 40 -3.57 5.77 -4.42
N GLU A 41 -2.88 6.76 -4.97
CA GLU A 41 -1.90 6.58 -6.04
C GLU A 41 -0.75 5.66 -5.59
N PHE A 42 -0.25 5.85 -4.38
CA PHE A 42 0.80 4.99 -3.83
C PHE A 42 0.30 3.55 -3.65
N CYS A 43 -0.90 3.40 -3.11
CA CYS A 43 -1.52 2.09 -2.90
C CYS A 43 -1.71 1.35 -4.24
N ILE A 44 -2.26 2.00 -5.27
CA ILE A 44 -2.45 1.40 -6.60
C ILE A 44 -1.11 0.99 -7.21
N LYS A 45 -0.10 1.85 -7.12
CA LYS A 45 1.19 1.66 -7.81
C LYS A 45 2.06 0.56 -7.19
N TYR A 46 1.99 0.38 -5.86
CA TYR A 46 2.96 -0.46 -5.14
C TYR A 46 2.37 -1.54 -4.26
N ILE A 47 1.10 -1.44 -3.86
CA ILE A 47 0.50 -2.35 -2.88
C ILE A 47 -0.56 -3.22 -3.54
N LEU A 48 -1.51 -2.58 -4.23
CA LEU A 48 -2.67 -3.19 -4.87
C LEU A 48 -2.22 -4.34 -5.74
N ASP A 49 -2.75 -5.51 -5.43
CA ASP A 49 -2.47 -6.74 -6.14
C ASP A 49 -3.81 -7.41 -6.45
N LEU A 50 -4.23 -7.27 -7.70
CA LEU A 50 -5.46 -7.87 -8.22
C LEU A 50 -5.20 -9.22 -8.88
N ASP A 51 -3.92 -9.63 -8.97
CA ASP A 51 -3.59 -10.93 -9.54
C ASP A 51 -3.80 -12.00 -8.46
N ILE A 52 -4.62 -12.99 -8.78
CA ILE A 52 -4.89 -14.11 -7.89
C ILE A 52 -3.86 -15.17 -8.25
N ASP A 53 -2.64 -15.06 -7.70
CA ASP A 53 -1.65 -16.10 -7.94
C ASP A 53 -2.19 -17.44 -7.41
N ASN A 54 -2.03 -18.50 -8.22
CA ASN A 54 -2.86 -19.71 -8.29
C ASN A 54 -2.84 -20.61 -7.03
N GLY A 55 -3.37 -20.15 -5.90
CA GLY A 55 -3.78 -21.00 -4.79
C GLY A 55 -2.67 -21.47 -3.86
N SER A 56 -1.66 -20.63 -3.57
CA SER A 56 -0.82 -20.86 -2.39
C SER A 56 -1.55 -20.34 -1.14
N GLU A 57 -1.60 -21.12 -0.06
CA GLU A 57 -2.34 -20.79 1.17
C GLU A 57 -1.76 -19.55 1.91
N ASP A 58 -0.56 -19.11 1.52
CA ASP A 58 0.19 -18.00 2.13
C ASP A 58 0.19 -16.70 1.29
N SER A 59 -0.45 -16.65 0.11
CA SER A 59 -0.51 -15.42 -0.69
C SER A 59 -1.62 -14.48 -0.20
N TYR A 60 -1.21 -13.42 0.51
CA TYR A 60 -2.13 -12.33 0.85
C TYR A 60 -2.54 -11.58 -0.42
N ILE A 61 -3.84 -11.55 -0.71
CA ILE A 61 -4.41 -10.70 -1.74
C ILE A 61 -4.52 -9.28 -1.16
N TYR A 62 -3.75 -8.35 -1.72
CA TYR A 62 -3.82 -6.94 -1.35
C TYR A 62 -4.85 -6.21 -2.24
N ASP A 63 -6.11 -6.62 -2.17
CA ASP A 63 -7.18 -5.96 -2.91
C ASP A 63 -7.57 -4.60 -2.29
N VAL A 64 -8.49 -3.89 -2.95
CA VAL A 64 -8.97 -2.59 -2.47
C VAL A 64 -9.60 -2.71 -1.07
N ASP A 65 -10.32 -3.77 -0.78
CA ASP A 65 -10.99 -3.93 0.51
C ASP A 65 -9.99 -4.15 1.65
N TYR A 66 -9.00 -5.02 1.41
CA TYR A 66 -7.90 -5.23 2.33
C TYR A 66 -7.15 -3.93 2.62
N ILE A 67 -6.87 -3.12 1.60
CA ILE A 67 -6.19 -1.83 1.79
C ILE A 67 -7.05 -0.88 2.63
N LEU A 68 -8.36 -0.80 2.36
CA LEU A 68 -9.28 0.10 3.07
C LEU A 68 -9.47 -0.29 4.55
N ASP A 69 -9.36 -1.57 4.89
CA ASP A 69 -9.40 -2.04 6.29
C ASP A 69 -8.26 -1.43 7.13
N PHE A 70 -7.10 -1.17 6.52
CA PHE A 70 -5.98 -0.50 7.18
C PHE A 70 -5.99 1.03 6.97
N GLN A 71 -6.40 1.49 5.78
CA GLN A 71 -6.32 2.89 5.35
C GLN A 71 -7.71 3.52 5.33
N THR A 72 -8.36 3.59 6.49
CA THR A 72 -9.77 4.02 6.65
C THR A 72 -10.04 5.48 6.25
N HIS A 73 -9.02 6.30 6.02
CA HIS A 73 -9.16 7.66 5.46
C HIS A 73 -9.34 7.68 3.95
N LEU A 74 -9.08 6.57 3.27
CA LEU A 74 -9.31 6.42 1.84
C LEU A 74 -10.72 5.84 1.61
N THR A 75 -11.24 6.03 0.40
CA THR A 75 -12.55 5.53 0.00
C THR A 75 -12.45 4.70 -1.27
N ARG A 76 -13.35 3.72 -1.40
CA ARG A 76 -13.45 2.93 -2.63
C ARG A 76 -13.71 3.79 -3.88
N GLN A 77 -14.40 4.92 -3.72
CA GLN A 77 -14.68 5.83 -4.81
C GLN A 77 -13.40 6.45 -5.38
N GLU A 78 -12.47 6.89 -4.53
CA GLU A 78 -11.17 7.42 -4.97
C GLU A 78 -10.34 6.38 -5.73
N PHE A 79 -10.37 5.11 -5.29
CA PHE A 79 -9.73 4.01 -6.02
C PHE A 79 -10.35 3.81 -7.41
N LYS A 80 -11.68 3.82 -7.50
CA LYS A 80 -12.38 3.67 -8.79
C LYS A 80 -12.05 4.79 -9.76
N GLU A 81 -12.02 6.03 -9.29
CA GLU A 81 -11.71 7.20 -10.11
C GLU A 81 -10.32 7.10 -10.73
N LEU A 82 -9.31 6.74 -9.94
CA LEU A 82 -7.93 6.59 -10.42
C LEU A 82 -7.74 5.37 -11.33
N LEU A 83 -8.34 4.21 -11.00
CA LEU A 83 -8.22 3.01 -11.83
C LEU A 83 -8.91 3.14 -13.19
N VAL A 84 -9.97 3.95 -13.29
CA VAL A 84 -10.62 4.26 -14.58
C VAL A 84 -9.75 5.20 -15.41
N LEU A 85 -9.07 6.17 -14.78
CA LEU A 85 -8.18 7.11 -15.48
C LEU A 85 -6.94 6.43 -16.08
N GLU A 86 -6.39 5.42 -15.42
CA GLU A 86 -5.21 4.67 -15.92
C GLU A 86 -5.52 3.73 -17.10
N GLN A 87 -6.81 3.54 -17.45
CA GLN A 87 -7.25 2.68 -18.56
C GLN A 87 -7.61 3.46 -19.85
N VAL A 88 -7.46 4.80 -19.83
CA VAL A 88 -7.74 5.71 -20.97
C VAL A 88 -6.45 6.26 -21.54
#